data_AF-A0A1Y1L540-F1
#
_entry.id   AF-A0A1Y1L540-F1
#
_cell.length_a   1.000
_cell.length_b   1.000
_cell.length_c   1.000
_cell.angle_alpha   90.00
_cell.angle_beta   90.00
_cell.angle_gamma   90.00
#
_symmetry.space_group_name_H-M   'P 1'
#
loop_
_entity.id
_entity.type
_entity.pdbx_description
1 polymer ?
#
loop_
_entity_poly.entity_id
_entity_poly.type
_entity_poly.pdbx_seq_one_letter_code
_entity_poly.pdbx_strand_id
1 'polypeptide(L)'
;LTAPYHPATNGAAENAVKSIKKGIKKALNDPRNLNTSLNTILARYLLEYRTTPHCTTGETPSYKMLNRNIFTRHHLLQQENSTLTRLSKAVNRGRDETFKEGDRVYVKDYRGEKETWVKARIEKVIGPRSYWCNVEQLGVLWKRHLDQMFKCKNVSGSD
;
A
#
# COMPACT_ATOMS: atom_id res chain seq x y z
N LEU A 1 15.25 -5.37 -34.49
CA LEU A 1 14.45 -4.54 -35.42
C LEU A 1 13.00 -4.95 -35.26
N THR A 2 12.14 -4.02 -34.82
CA THR A 2 10.71 -4.27 -34.63
C THR A 2 9.98 -4.19 -35.97
N ALA A 3 9.06 -5.10 -36.23
CA ALA A 3 8.26 -5.10 -37.46
C ALA A 3 7.39 -3.82 -37.57
N PRO A 4 7.20 -3.25 -38.77
CA PRO A 4 6.27 -2.15 -38.97
C PRO A 4 4.84 -2.59 -38.60
N TYR A 5 4.03 -1.68 -38.04
CA TYR A 5 2.61 -1.90 -37.68
C TYR A 5 2.31 -2.90 -36.54
N HIS A 6 3.21 -3.08 -35.57
CA HIS A 6 2.85 -3.76 -34.30
C HIS A 6 2.76 -2.77 -33.12
N PRO A 7 1.60 -2.11 -32.90
CA PRO A 7 1.44 -1.08 -31.87
C PRO A 7 1.68 -1.61 -30.44
N ALA A 8 1.47 -2.91 -30.22
CA ALA A 8 1.74 -3.56 -28.94
C ALA A 8 3.22 -3.51 -28.52
N THR A 9 4.17 -3.51 -29.47
CA THR A 9 5.60 -3.56 -29.16
C THR A 9 6.18 -2.22 -28.72
N ASN A 10 5.53 -1.10 -29.05
CA ASN A 10 6.03 0.24 -28.70
C ASN A 10 5.35 0.87 -27.47
N GLY A 11 4.43 0.15 -26.82
CA GLY A 11 3.65 0.67 -25.70
C GLY A 11 4.51 1.13 -24.51
N ALA A 12 5.66 0.50 -24.27
CA ALA A 12 6.59 0.92 -23.22
C ALA A 12 7.22 2.29 -23.51
N ALA A 13 7.64 2.54 -24.75
CA ALA A 13 8.21 3.82 -25.15
C ALA A 13 7.13 4.91 -25.14
N GLU A 14 5.92 4.61 -25.61
CA GLU A 14 4.78 5.54 -25.57
C GLU A 14 4.42 5.93 -24.14
N ASN A 15 4.35 4.96 -23.23
CA ASN A 15 4.11 5.20 -21.80
C ASN A 15 5.23 6.03 -21.15
N ALA A 16 6.49 5.81 -21.55
CA ALA A 16 7.61 6.63 -21.09
C ALA A 16 7.46 8.09 -21.53
N VAL A 17 7.17 8.32 -22.82
CA VAL A 17 6.92 9.67 -23.36
C VAL A 17 5.75 10.35 -22.67
N LYS A 18 4.64 9.62 -22.45
CA LYS A 18 3.46 10.12 -21.73
C LYS A 18 3.82 10.56 -20.30
N SER A 19 4.63 9.77 -19.60
CA SER A 19 5.07 10.07 -18.23
C SER A 19 5.96 11.31 -18.20
N ILE A 20 6.94 11.41 -19.12
CA ILE A 20 7.83 12.57 -19.26
C ILE A 20 7.01 13.85 -19.52
N LYS A 21 6.11 13.83 -20.50
CA LYS A 21 5.26 14.99 -20.83
C LYS A 21 4.42 15.43 -19.63
N LYS A 22 3.86 14.48 -18.88
CA LYS A 22 3.07 14.78 -17.68
C LYS A 22 3.92 15.42 -16.59
N GLY A 23 5.14 14.92 -16.36
CA GLY A 23 6.07 15.46 -15.38
C GLY A 23 6.51 16.89 -15.72
N ILE A 24 6.93 17.13 -16.97
CA ILE A 24 7.36 18.45 -17.43
C ILE A 24 6.19 19.44 -17.38
N LYS A 25 4.98 19.05 -17.80
CA LYS A 25 3.79 19.92 -17.73
C LYS A 25 3.49 20.36 -16.30
N LYS A 26 3.62 19.44 -15.32
CA LYS A 26 3.47 19.79 -13.89
C LYS A 26 4.54 20.77 -13.44
N ALA A 27 5.79 20.57 -13.83
CA ALA A 27 6.89 21.44 -13.47
C ALA A 27 6.74 22.85 -14.08
N LEU A 28 6.25 22.96 -15.31
CA LEU A 28 5.98 24.24 -15.97
C LEU A 28 4.80 25.01 -15.34
N ASN A 29 3.80 24.29 -14.84
CA ASN A 29 2.66 24.90 -14.15
C ASN A 29 3.00 25.36 -12.72
N ASP A 30 4.17 25.01 -12.20
CA ASP A 30 4.62 25.43 -10.87
C ASP A 30 5.20 26.85 -10.92
N PRO A 31 4.64 27.82 -10.16
CA PRO A 31 5.12 29.20 -10.18
C PRO A 31 6.60 29.34 -9.79
N ARG A 32 7.16 28.36 -9.06
CA ARG A 32 8.59 28.34 -8.68
C ARG A 32 9.52 28.15 -9.87
N ASN A 33 9.02 27.62 -10.99
CA ASN A 33 9.81 27.34 -12.18
C ASN A 33 9.58 28.35 -13.31
N LEU A 34 8.86 29.45 -13.08
CA LEU A 34 8.49 30.43 -14.12
C LEU A 34 9.70 30.99 -14.88
N ASN A 35 10.81 31.23 -14.17
CA ASN A 35 12.07 31.75 -14.73
C ASN A 35 13.11 30.64 -15.03
N THR A 36 12.72 29.36 -14.98
CA THR A 36 13.64 28.24 -15.20
C THR A 36 13.58 27.79 -16.66
N SER A 37 14.75 27.60 -17.29
CA SER A 37 14.81 27.08 -18.66
C SER A 37 14.22 25.67 -18.77
N LEU A 38 13.60 25.36 -19.92
CA LEU A 38 13.06 24.03 -20.19
C LEU A 38 14.15 22.96 -20.07
N ASN A 39 15.36 23.22 -20.55
CA ASN A 39 16.50 22.30 -20.44
C ASN A 39 16.83 21.95 -18.99
N THR A 40 16.79 22.94 -18.09
CA THR A 40 17.00 22.70 -16.66
C THR A 40 15.89 21.86 -16.05
N ILE A 41 14.63 22.12 -16.40
CA ILE A 41 13.47 21.33 -15.94
C ILE A 41 13.59 19.89 -16.43
N LEU A 42 13.94 19.70 -17.71
CA LEU A 42 14.15 18.38 -18.30
C LEU A 42 15.28 17.63 -17.60
N ALA A 43 16.42 18.28 -17.35
CA ALA A 43 17.55 17.67 -16.65
C ALA A 43 17.18 17.24 -15.22
N ARG A 44 16.44 18.08 -14.47
CA ARG A 44 15.94 17.74 -13.13
C ARG A 44 14.99 16.55 -13.16
N TYR A 45 14.00 16.58 -14.05
CA TYR A 45 13.05 15.48 -14.21
C TYR A 45 13.75 14.17 -14.56
N LEU A 46 14.70 14.19 -15.49
CA LEU A 46 15.45 13.01 -15.91
C LEU A 46 16.34 12.46 -14.79
N LEU A 47 16.90 13.33 -13.95
CA LEU A 47 17.66 12.91 -12.77
C LEU A 47 16.75 12.19 -11.77
N GLU A 48 15.59 12.77 -11.45
CA GLU A 48 14.61 12.18 -10.55
C GLU A 48 14.08 10.84 -11.08
N TYR A 49 13.70 10.78 -12.35
CA TYR A 49 13.23 9.55 -12.98
C TYR A 49 14.25 8.42 -12.90
N ARG A 50 15.54 8.72 -13.14
CA ARG A 50 16.61 7.70 -13.09
C ARG A 50 16.97 7.25 -11.67
N THR A 51 16.68 8.06 -10.66
CA THR A 51 17.05 7.78 -9.26
C THR A 51 15.87 7.30 -8.41
N THR A 52 14.65 7.31 -8.96
CA THR A 52 13.45 6.80 -8.30
C THR A 52 13.22 5.33 -8.67
N PRO A 53 12.97 4.44 -7.70
CA PRO A 53 12.62 3.05 -7.99
C PRO A 53 11.38 2.94 -8.85
N HIS A 54 11.43 2.13 -9.91
CA HIS A 54 10.28 1.92 -10.78
C HIS A 54 9.29 0.92 -10.15
N CYS A 55 7.99 1.19 -10.24
CA CYS A 55 6.95 0.41 -9.53
C CYS A 55 6.94 -1.09 -9.90
N THR A 56 7.24 -1.42 -11.16
CA THR A 56 7.25 -2.81 -11.64
C THR A 56 8.52 -3.57 -11.25
N THR A 57 9.67 -2.92 -11.24
CA THR A 57 10.97 -3.59 -11.05
C THR A 57 11.52 -3.44 -9.63
N GLY A 58 11.00 -2.51 -8.84
CA GLY A 58 11.50 -2.20 -7.49
C GLY A 58 12.89 -1.55 -7.47
N GLU A 59 13.53 -1.41 -8.63
CA GLU A 59 14.89 -0.90 -8.79
C GLU A 59 14.90 0.40 -9.60
N THR A 60 15.93 1.23 -9.39
CA THR A 60 16.08 2.50 -10.10
C THR A 60 16.58 2.27 -11.53
N PRO A 61 16.14 3.07 -12.52
CA PRO A 61 16.66 2.95 -13.89
C PRO A 61 18.17 3.14 -13.99
N SER A 62 18.76 4.02 -13.16
CA SER A 62 20.21 4.20 -13.12
C SER A 62 20.96 2.97 -12.62
N TYR A 63 20.42 2.28 -11.61
CA TYR A 63 20.97 1.01 -11.15
C TYR A 63 20.89 -0.06 -12.24
N LYS A 64 19.73 -0.19 -12.90
CA LYS A 64 19.59 -1.13 -14.03
C LYS A 64 20.54 -0.84 -15.19
N MET A 65 20.84 0.44 -15.45
CA MET A 65 21.71 0.85 -16.56
C MET A 65 23.21 0.75 -16.24
N LEU A 66 23.62 1.17 -15.03
CA LEU A 66 25.03 1.33 -14.67
C LEU A 66 25.51 0.31 -13.63
N ASN A 67 24.61 -0.56 -13.15
CA ASN A 67 24.85 -1.51 -12.08
C ASN A 67 25.44 -0.90 -10.80
N ARG A 68 25.16 0.39 -10.55
CA ARG A 68 25.61 1.15 -9.38
C ARG A 68 24.54 2.13 -8.95
N ASN A 69 24.50 2.44 -7.66
CA ASN A 69 23.59 3.44 -7.11
C ASN A 69 24.13 4.85 -7.36
N ILE A 70 23.32 5.70 -8.00
CA ILE A 70 23.61 7.13 -8.10
C ILE A 70 23.05 7.81 -6.85
N PHE A 71 23.94 8.33 -6.02
CA PHE A 71 23.55 9.08 -4.83
C PHE A 71 23.23 10.53 -5.21
N THR A 72 22.02 10.96 -4.90
CA THR A 72 21.60 12.36 -5.00
C THR A 72 21.57 13.00 -3.61
N ARG A 73 21.49 14.33 -3.55
CA ARG A 73 21.28 15.05 -2.28
C ARG A 73 20.07 14.51 -1.51
N HIS A 74 19.01 14.11 -2.22
CA HIS A 74 17.83 13.49 -1.61
C HIS A 74 18.14 12.14 -0.95
N HIS A 75 19.04 11.34 -1.53
CA HIS A 75 19.47 10.08 -0.92
C HIS A 75 20.24 10.32 0.39
N LEU A 76 21.12 11.32 0.43
CA LEU A 76 21.86 11.69 1.65
C LEU A 76 20.90 12.13 2.77
N LEU A 77 19.82 12.83 2.44
CA LEU A 77 18.77 13.20 3.39
C LEU A 77 17.95 12.00 3.90
N GLN A 78 17.91 10.90 3.16
CA GLN A 78 17.18 9.69 3.56
C GLN A 78 18.00 8.74 4.43
N GLN A 79 19.34 8.84 4.41
CA GLN A 79 20.24 7.92 5.11
C GLN A 79 20.20 8.06 6.65
N GLU A 80 19.53 9.07 7.21
CA GLU A 80 19.34 9.23 8.65
C GLU A 80 18.13 8.46 9.23
N ASN A 81 17.43 7.65 8.42
CA ASN A 81 16.17 7.06 8.86
C ASN A 81 16.24 5.57 9.15
N SER A 82 16.95 5.21 10.24
CA SER A 82 16.54 4.08 11.10
C SER A 82 15.09 4.22 11.61
N THR A 83 14.47 5.38 11.36
CA THR A 83 13.07 5.75 11.62
C THR A 83 12.07 5.31 10.52
N LEU A 84 12.49 4.84 9.33
CA LEU A 84 11.53 4.32 8.34
C LEU A 84 10.80 3.07 8.86
N THR A 85 11.44 2.29 9.74
CA THR A 85 10.80 1.19 10.49
C THR A 85 9.80 1.70 11.53
N ARG A 86 9.92 2.95 11.99
CA ARG A 86 8.95 3.60 12.89
C ARG A 86 7.76 4.19 12.13
N LEU A 87 7.97 4.76 10.93
CA LEU A 87 6.85 5.28 10.12
C LEU A 87 5.98 4.16 9.55
N SER A 88 6.55 3.00 9.15
CA SER A 88 5.73 1.85 8.72
C SER A 88 4.86 1.30 9.85
N LYS A 89 5.32 1.35 11.10
CA LYS A 89 4.51 1.05 12.29
C LYS A 89 3.44 2.12 12.55
N ALA A 90 3.73 3.39 12.28
CA ALA A 90 2.79 4.50 12.46
C ALA A 90 1.67 4.54 11.40
N VAL A 91 1.87 3.92 10.22
CA VAL A 91 0.82 3.74 9.20
C VAL A 91 -0.08 2.54 9.51
N ASN A 92 0.42 1.54 10.25
CA ASN A 92 -0.40 0.48 10.85
C ASN A 92 -1.13 0.97 12.11
N ARG A 93 -1.96 2.00 11.99
CA ARG A 93 -3.01 2.31 12.99
C ARG A 93 -4.21 1.37 12.90
N GLY A 94 -4.08 0.26 12.17
CA GLY A 94 -5.07 -0.80 12.13
C GLY A 94 -4.99 -1.62 13.41
N ARG A 95 -6.14 -2.00 13.95
CA ARG A 95 -6.24 -2.92 15.09
C ARG A 95 -5.39 -4.18 14.82
N ASP A 96 -4.43 -4.43 15.70
CA ASP A 96 -3.45 -5.53 15.60
C ASP A 96 -3.82 -6.70 16.54
N GLU A 97 -5.12 -6.97 16.62
CA GLU A 97 -5.59 -8.14 17.34
C GLU A 97 -5.43 -9.37 16.44
N THR A 98 -4.96 -10.47 17.02
CA THR A 98 -4.97 -11.76 16.33
C THR A 98 -5.85 -12.71 17.14
N PHE A 99 -6.66 -13.47 16.43
CA PHE A 99 -7.53 -14.46 17.05
C PHE A 99 -7.13 -15.87 16.63
N LYS A 100 -7.29 -16.81 17.55
CA LYS A 100 -7.00 -18.23 17.30
C LYS A 100 -8.30 -19.00 17.06
N GLU A 101 -8.17 -20.14 16.39
CA GLU A 101 -9.28 -21.09 16.24
C GLU A 101 -9.76 -21.52 17.63
N GLY A 102 -11.06 -21.42 17.86
CA GLY A 102 -11.72 -21.71 19.12
C GLY A 102 -11.98 -20.50 20.03
N ASP A 103 -11.46 -19.31 19.74
CA ASP A 103 -11.70 -18.10 20.54
C ASP A 103 -13.16 -17.62 20.45
N ARG A 104 -13.70 -17.13 21.57
CA ARG A 104 -15.03 -16.50 21.65
C ARG A 104 -14.94 -15.01 21.30
N VAL A 105 -15.69 -14.61 20.29
CA VAL A 105 -15.71 -13.26 19.73
C VAL A 105 -17.14 -12.79 19.51
N TYR A 106 -17.37 -11.48 19.51
CA TYR A 106 -18.61 -10.90 19.02
C TYR A 106 -18.44 -10.54 17.55
N VAL A 107 -19.42 -10.86 16.71
CA VAL A 107 -19.45 -10.52 15.29
C VAL A 107 -20.62 -9.59 15.01
N LYS A 108 -20.45 -8.65 14.06
CA LYS A 108 -21.58 -7.83 13.59
C LYS A 108 -22.59 -8.70 12.84
N ASP A 109 -23.87 -8.56 13.20
CA ASP A 109 -25.02 -9.03 12.44
C ASP A 109 -25.60 -7.87 11.61
N TYR A 110 -25.74 -8.10 10.31
CA TYR A 110 -26.26 -7.14 9.33
C TYR A 110 -27.66 -7.52 8.82
N ARG A 111 -28.27 -8.59 9.35
CA ARG A 111 -29.59 -9.06 8.88
C ARG A 111 -30.76 -8.25 9.43
N GLY A 112 -30.56 -7.52 10.53
CA GLY A 112 -31.56 -6.62 11.09
C GLY A 112 -31.37 -5.18 10.62
N GLU A 113 -32.44 -4.38 10.71
CA GLU A 113 -32.40 -2.93 10.48
C GLU A 113 -31.50 -2.18 11.50
N LYS A 114 -31.13 -2.86 12.60
CA LYS A 114 -30.19 -2.38 13.61
C LYS A 114 -28.91 -3.23 13.62
N GLU A 115 -27.75 -2.56 13.62
CA GLU A 115 -26.45 -3.22 13.81
C GLU A 115 -26.37 -3.81 15.22
N THR A 116 -26.40 -5.15 15.32
CA THR A 116 -26.28 -5.85 16.60
C THR A 116 -25.03 -6.73 16.63
N TRP A 117 -24.52 -6.97 17.83
CA TRP A 117 -23.35 -7.80 18.07
C TRP A 117 -23.77 -9.16 18.59
N VAL A 118 -23.35 -10.23 17.92
CA VAL A 118 -23.74 -11.59 18.25
C VAL A 118 -22.53 -12.40 18.67
N LYS A 119 -22.68 -13.27 19.68
CA LYS A 119 -21.61 -14.16 20.14
C LYS A 119 -21.33 -15.24 19.08
N ALA A 120 -20.06 -15.41 18.75
CA ALA A 120 -19.57 -16.41 17.83
C ALA A 120 -18.24 -17.00 18.29
N ARG A 121 -17.91 -18.18 17.77
CA ARG A 121 -16.64 -18.85 17.98
C ARG A 121 -15.88 -18.91 16.67
N ILE A 122 -14.57 -18.64 16.69
CA ILE A 122 -13.77 -18.73 15.47
C ILE A 122 -13.54 -20.19 15.13
N GLU A 123 -13.95 -20.58 13.93
CA GLU A 123 -13.77 -21.94 13.44
C GLU A 123 -12.48 -22.07 12.64
N LYS A 124 -12.17 -21.08 11.79
CA LYS A 124 -10.97 -21.12 10.94
C LYS A 124 -10.44 -19.73 10.62
N VAL A 125 -9.11 -19.60 10.60
CA VAL A 125 -8.42 -18.38 10.13
C VAL A 125 -8.16 -18.51 8.63
N ILE A 126 -8.73 -17.60 7.81
CA ILE A 126 -8.58 -17.62 6.34
C ILE A 126 -7.37 -16.79 5.90
N GLY A 127 -7.09 -15.70 6.63
CA GLY A 127 -6.01 -14.78 6.31
C GLY A 127 -5.76 -13.82 7.46
N PRO A 128 -4.79 -12.88 7.32
CA PRO A 128 -4.31 -12.05 8.41
C PRO A 128 -5.40 -11.18 9.07
N ARG A 129 -6.51 -10.90 8.37
CA ARG A 129 -7.65 -10.11 8.87
C ARG A 129 -9.01 -10.71 8.54
N SER A 130 -9.10 -11.98 8.15
CA SER A 130 -10.36 -12.61 7.73
C SER A 130 -10.55 -13.96 8.40
N TYR A 131 -11.70 -14.15 9.04
CA TYR A 131 -12.00 -15.29 9.89
C TYR A 131 -13.37 -15.89 9.55
N TRP A 132 -13.47 -17.22 9.65
CA TRP A 132 -14.75 -17.93 9.72
C TRP A 132 -15.19 -18.02 11.17
N CYS A 133 -16.38 -17.50 11.45
CA CYS A 133 -16.96 -17.42 12.79
C CYS A 133 -18.29 -18.19 12.80
N ASN A 134 -18.40 -19.16 13.69
CA ASN A 134 -19.60 -19.93 13.92
C ASN A 134 -20.45 -19.21 14.98
N VAL A 135 -21.65 -18.78 14.60
CA VAL A 135 -22.56 -18.05 15.49
C VAL A 135 -23.32 -19.03 16.39
N GLU A 136 -23.03 -19.04 17.69
CA GLU A 136 -23.60 -19.99 18.65
C GLU A 136 -25.15 -19.95 18.70
N GLN A 137 -25.75 -18.78 18.43
CA GLN A 137 -27.20 -18.60 18.49
C GLN A 137 -27.97 -19.19 17.30
N LEU A 138 -27.30 -19.40 16.17
CA LEU A 138 -27.95 -19.77 14.90
C LEU A 138 -27.30 -20.97 14.21
N GLY A 139 -26.13 -21.42 14.67
CA GLY A 139 -25.38 -22.52 14.06
C GLY A 139 -24.88 -22.22 12.64
N VAL A 140 -24.80 -20.94 12.25
CA VAL A 140 -24.41 -20.52 10.89
C VAL A 140 -22.97 -20.04 10.89
N LEU A 141 -22.23 -20.41 9.84
CA LEU A 141 -20.85 -19.98 9.61
C LEU A 141 -20.81 -18.65 8.83
N TRP A 142 -20.19 -17.63 9.40
CA TRP A 142 -20.01 -16.32 8.78
C TRP A 142 -18.55 -15.99 8.53
N LYS A 143 -18.28 -15.43 7.35
CA LYS A 143 -16.99 -14.82 7.05
C LYS A 143 -17.00 -13.36 7.51
N ARG A 144 -16.09 -12.99 8.41
CA ARG A 144 -15.99 -11.62 8.96
C ARG A 144 -14.56 -11.08 8.90
N HIS A 145 -14.47 -9.78 8.69
CA HIS A 145 -13.20 -9.03 8.79
C HIS A 145 -12.90 -8.71 10.25
N LEU A 146 -11.62 -8.54 10.58
CA LEU A 146 -11.17 -8.18 11.94
C LEU A 146 -11.90 -6.95 12.53
N ASP A 147 -12.23 -5.96 11.71
CA ASP A 147 -12.97 -4.76 12.15
C ASP A 147 -14.45 -5.03 12.49
N GLN A 148 -14.98 -6.16 12.03
CA GLN A 148 -16.36 -6.60 12.27
C GLN A 148 -16.46 -7.59 13.44
N MET A 149 -15.38 -7.73 14.20
CA MET A 149 -15.22 -8.70 15.27
C MET A 149 -14.72 -8.00 16.53
N PHE A 150 -15.16 -8.38 17.72
CA PHE A 150 -14.58 -7.92 18.99
C PHE A 150 -14.24 -9.11 19.88
N LYS A 151 -13.13 -9.03 20.61
CA LYS A 151 -12.81 -10.05 21.62
C LYS A 151 -13.86 -9.98 22.73
N CYS A 152 -14.40 -11.13 23.12
CA CYS A 152 -15.24 -11.20 24.31
C CYS A 152 -14.32 -10.94 25.52
N LYS A 153 -14.41 -9.76 26.15
CA LYS A 153 -13.70 -9.52 27.41
C LYS A 153 -14.32 -10.47 28.44
N ASN A 154 -13.55 -11.45 28.89
CA ASN A 154 -13.92 -12.18 30.10
C ASN A 154 -13.85 -11.14 31.23
N VAL A 155 -15.00 -10.71 31.74
CA VAL A 155 -15.07 -10.10 33.07
C VAL A 155 -14.81 -11.26 34.03
N SER A 156 -13.54 -11.54 34.31
CA SER A 156 -13.16 -12.32 35.47
C SER A 156 -13.39 -11.42 36.68
N GLY A 157 -14.61 -11.45 37.21
CA GLY A 157 -14.92 -10.98 38.55
C GLY A 157 -14.69 -12.12 39.54
N SER A 158 -13.78 -11.89 40.49
CA SER A 158 -13.59 -12.50 41.83
C SER A 158 -12.22 -11.98 42.28
N ASP A 159 -12.03 -11.16 43.30
CA ASP A 159 -12.85 -10.75 44.46
C ASP A 159 -12.59 -9.28 44.80
#